data_AF-A0A654EXD7-F1
#
_entry.id   AF-A0A654EXD7-F1
#
_cell.length_a   1.000
_cell.length_b   1.000
_cell.length_c   1.000
_cell.angle_alpha   90.00
_cell.angle_beta   90.00
_cell.angle_gamma   90.00
#
_symmetry.space_group_name_H-M   'P 1'
#
loop_
_entity.id
_entity.type
_entity.pdbx_description
1 polymer ?
#
loop_
_entity_poly.entity_id
_entity_poly.type
_entity_poly.pdbx_seq_one_letter_code
_entity_poly.pdbx_strand_id
1 'polypeptide(L)'
;MPSPPPYYVEARHHSVFVNGSIYWFEVLNGYKILSLDLHTEQFHDVSQDRARITYTWPLVNLEDLLAMVSGSAELSDWKLAIWTLIHKKRHGPKLTQCVYSLDIFAPTM
;
A
#
# COMPACT_ATOMS: atom_id res chain seq x y z
N MET A 1 -27.84 -1.49 19.84
CA MET A 1 -27.22 -2.16 18.67
C MET A 1 -25.74 -1.84 18.70
N PRO A 2 -24.83 -2.80 18.44
CA PRO A 2 -23.41 -2.49 18.31
C PRO A 2 -23.22 -1.51 17.16
N SER A 3 -22.35 -0.52 17.34
CA SER A 3 -21.94 0.38 16.26
C SER A 3 -21.27 -0.44 15.16
N PRO A 4 -21.49 -0.12 13.87
CA PRO A 4 -20.77 -0.77 12.80
C PRO A 4 -19.26 -0.57 12.98
N PRO A 5 -18.42 -1.51 12.49
CA PRO A 5 -16.97 -1.35 12.52
C PRO A 5 -16.59 0.00 11.88
N PRO A 6 -15.65 0.75 12.48
CA PRO A 6 -15.26 2.06 11.96
C PRO A 6 -14.60 1.96 10.57
N TYR A 7 -14.12 0.78 10.20
CA TYR A 7 -13.48 0.49 8.91
C TYR A 7 -14.08 -0.76 8.28
N TYR A 8 -14.38 -0.67 6.98
CA TYR A 8 -14.76 -1.82 6.19
C TYR A 8 -13.51 -2.48 5.60
N VAL A 9 -13.20 -3.68 6.06
CA VAL A 9 -12.06 -4.46 5.55
C VAL A 9 -12.59 -5.45 4.51
N GLU A 10 -12.28 -5.22 3.24
CA GLU A 10 -12.57 -6.19 2.20
C GLU A 10 -11.62 -7.38 2.31
N ALA A 11 -12.14 -8.52 2.79
CA ALA A 11 -11.36 -9.76 2.92
C ALA A 11 -10.77 -10.28 1.60
N ARG A 12 -11.22 -9.75 0.45
CA ARG A 12 -10.70 -10.08 -0.88
C ARG A 12 -9.42 -9.32 -1.24
N HIS A 13 -9.08 -8.26 -0.51
CA HIS A 13 -7.86 -7.51 -0.72
C HIS A 13 -6.73 -8.10 0.11
N HIS A 14 -5.59 -8.34 -0.54
CA HIS A 14 -4.41 -8.95 0.08
C HIS A 14 -3.97 -8.15 1.31
N SER A 15 -3.90 -8.84 2.45
CA SER A 15 -3.38 -8.30 3.70
C SER A 15 -1.98 -8.80 3.95
N VAL A 16 -1.24 -8.07 4.78
CA VAL A 16 0.10 -8.50 5.15
C VAL A 16 0.47 -8.11 6.56
N PHE A 17 1.20 -9.00 7.23
CA PHE A 17 1.73 -8.78 8.57
C PHE A 17 3.18 -8.26 8.48
N VAL A 18 3.44 -7.11 9.09
CA VAL A 18 4.76 -6.48 9.14
C VAL A 18 4.94 -5.79 10.50
N ASN A 19 6.04 -6.03 11.20
CA ASN A 19 6.41 -5.35 12.45
C ASN A 19 5.31 -5.28 13.53
N GLY A 20 4.50 -6.34 13.67
CA GLY A 20 3.44 -6.36 14.68
C GLY A 20 2.14 -5.65 14.26
N SER A 21 2.03 -5.23 13.01
CA SER A 21 0.81 -4.65 12.45
C SER A 21 0.31 -5.44 11.24
N ILE A 22 -1.01 -5.44 11.01
CA ILE A 22 -1.63 -5.98 9.80
C ILE A 22 -2.04 -4.81 8.90
N TYR A 23 -1.64 -4.88 7.63
CA TYR A 23 -1.90 -3.86 6.63
C TYR A 23 -2.86 -4.35 5.56
N TRP A 24 -3.71 -3.45 5.07
CA TRP A 24 -4.72 -3.70 4.03
C TRP A 24 -4.74 -2.53 3.06
N PHE A 25 -4.99 -2.82 1.79
CA PHE A 25 -5.25 -1.79 0.80
C PHE A 25 -6.76 -1.55 0.67
N GLU A 26 -7.20 -0.30 0.86
CA GLU A 26 -8.59 0.14 0.79
C GLU A 26 -8.80 0.95 -0.49
N VAL A 27 -9.56 0.37 -1.44
CA VAL A 27 -9.88 1.00 -2.73
C VAL A 27 -11.04 1.99 -2.60
N LEU A 28 -12.06 1.65 -1.80
CA LEU A 28 -13.35 2.33 -1.78
C LEU A 28 -13.28 3.81 -1.34
N ASN A 29 -12.26 4.21 -0.58
CA ASN A 29 -12.11 5.57 -0.05
C ASN A 29 -10.92 6.36 -0.64
N GLY A 30 -10.57 6.07 -1.90
CA GLY A 30 -9.57 6.82 -2.66
C GLY A 30 -8.13 6.38 -2.39
N TYR A 31 -7.90 5.07 -2.48
CA TYR A 31 -6.58 4.43 -2.45
C TYR A 31 -5.80 4.75 -1.18
N LYS A 32 -6.14 4.06 -0.10
CA LYS A 32 -5.52 4.22 1.22
C LYS A 32 -4.99 2.89 1.72
N ILE A 33 -3.91 2.93 2.51
CA ILE A 33 -3.48 1.77 3.30
C ILE A 33 -3.97 1.96 4.73
N LEU A 34 -4.72 0.97 5.22
CA LEU A 34 -5.13 0.87 6.62
C LEU A 34 -4.17 -0.07 7.34
N SER A 35 -3.84 0.26 8.58
CA SER A 35 -3.05 -0.61 9.45
C SER A 35 -3.79 -0.87 10.76
N LEU A 36 -3.66 -2.08 11.30
CA LEU A 36 -4.07 -2.46 12.63
C LEU A 36 -2.82 -2.80 13.43
N ASP A 37 -2.51 -2.01 14.44
CA ASP A 37 -1.43 -2.29 15.38
C ASP A 37 -1.92 -3.36 16.38
N LEU A 38 -1.26 -4.52 16.42
CA LEU A 38 -1.69 -5.64 17.26
C LEU A 38 -1.28 -5.47 18.73
N HIS A 39 -0.39 -4.53 19.04
CA HIS A 39 0.02 -4.26 20.42
C HIS A 39 -0.98 -3.33 21.12
N THR A 40 -1.48 -2.34 20.38
CA THR A 40 -2.41 -1.32 20.89
C THR A 40 -3.86 -1.59 20.50
N GLU A 41 -4.10 -2.53 19.58
CA GLU A 41 -5.40 -2.86 18.99
C GLU A 41 -6.09 -1.67 18.30
N GLN A 42 -5.29 -0.71 17.80
CA GLN A 42 -5.79 0.50 17.15
C GLN A 42 -5.54 0.51 15.65
N PHE A 43 -6.48 1.13 14.94
CA PHE A 43 -6.38 1.38 13.52
C PHE A 43 -5.63 2.69 13.24
N HIS A 44 -4.76 2.67 12.23
CA HIS A 44 -4.06 3.85 11.76
C HIS A 44 -4.07 3.95 10.24
N ASP A 45 -4.15 5.21 9.80
CA ASP A 45 -4.10 5.58 8.40
C ASP A 45 -2.65 5.75 7.96
N VAL A 46 -2.22 4.98 6.96
CA VAL A 46 -0.89 5.16 6.39
C VAL A 46 -0.95 6.25 5.34
N SER A 47 -0.16 7.30 5.54
CA SER A 47 -0.10 8.42 4.62
C SER A 47 0.54 7.99 3.29
N GLN A 48 -0.15 8.27 2.18
CA GLN A 48 0.27 7.94 0.82
C GLN A 48 0.16 9.18 -0.08
N ASP A 49 1.09 9.32 -1.02
CA ASP A 49 1.01 10.33 -2.07
C ASP A 49 0.02 9.84 -3.15
N ARG A 50 -1.19 10.41 -3.16
CA ARG A 50 -2.30 9.97 -4.02
C ARG A 50 -2.03 10.16 -5.51
N ALA A 51 -1.09 11.04 -5.88
CA ALA A 51 -0.92 11.47 -7.26
C ALA A 51 -0.30 10.44 -8.21
N ARG A 52 0.23 9.31 -7.71
CA ARG A 52 1.13 8.44 -8.50
C ARG A 52 0.70 6.99 -8.66
N ILE A 53 -0.48 6.62 -8.16
CA ILE A 53 -0.87 5.22 -8.05
C ILE A 53 -2.16 5.00 -8.84
N THR A 54 -2.02 4.47 -10.06
CA THR A 54 -3.13 4.19 -10.97
C THR A 54 -3.65 2.77 -10.79
N TYR A 55 -2.74 1.82 -10.56
CA TYR A 55 -3.05 0.42 -10.27
C TYR A 55 -2.24 -0.04 -9.06
N THR A 56 -2.91 -0.74 -8.14
CA THR A 56 -2.28 -1.31 -6.96
C THR A 56 -2.27 -2.82 -7.01
N TRP A 57 -1.11 -3.38 -6.71
CA TRP A 57 -0.89 -4.80 -6.54
C TRP A 57 -0.82 -5.16 -5.05
N PRO A 58 -0.76 -6.46 -4.71
CA PRO A 58 -0.77 -6.91 -3.33
C PRO A 58 0.29 -6.22 -2.47
N LEU A 59 -0.07 -5.93 -1.21
CA LEU A 59 0.90 -5.58 -0.18
C LEU A 59 1.74 -6.81 0.17
N VAL A 60 3.03 -6.63 0.37
CA VAL A 60 3.96 -7.71 0.73
C VAL A 60 4.87 -7.30 1.88
N ASN A 61 5.34 -8.30 2.63
CA ASN A 61 6.39 -8.14 3.61
C ASN A 61 7.70 -8.42 2.90
N LEU A 62 8.53 -7.40 2.74
CA LEU A 62 9.86 -7.50 2.18
C LEU A 62 10.87 -7.22 3.30
N GLU A 63 11.39 -8.28 3.92
CA GLU A 63 12.41 -8.16 4.98
C GLU A 63 11.99 -7.19 6.11
N ASP A 64 10.76 -7.38 6.61
CA ASP A 64 10.14 -6.53 7.65
C ASP A 64 9.86 -5.08 7.21
N LEU A 65 9.91 -4.82 5.91
CA LEU A 65 9.42 -3.59 5.29
C LEU A 65 8.10 -3.89 4.57
N LEU A 66 7.07 -3.09 4.85
CA LEU A 66 5.83 -3.17 4.08
C LEU A 66 6.13 -2.61 2.69
N ALA A 67 5.97 -3.43 1.66
CA ALA A 67 6.19 -3.05 0.28
C ALA A 67 4.93 -3.20 -0.56
N MET A 68 4.82 -2.41 -1.62
CA MET A 68 3.74 -2.46 -2.59
C MET A 68 4.30 -2.14 -3.97
N VAL A 69 3.76 -2.79 -4.99
CA VAL A 69 4.07 -2.43 -6.38
C VAL A 69 2.93 -1.61 -6.95
N SER A 70 3.27 -0.53 -7.65
CA SER A 70 2.31 0.28 -8.41
C SER A 70 2.67 0.30 -9.88
N GLY A 71 1.64 0.26 -10.73
CA GLY A 71 1.75 0.60 -12.14
C GLY A 71 1.22 2.00 -12.42
N SER A 72 1.93 2.79 -13.22
CA SER A 72 1.37 3.98 -13.88
C SER A 72 1.17 3.70 -15.36
N ALA A 73 -0.05 3.87 -15.84
CA ALA A 73 -0.35 3.85 -17.27
C ALA A 73 -0.35 5.28 -17.79
N GLU A 74 0.84 5.88 -17.94
CA GLU A 74 0.96 7.12 -18.71
C GLU A 74 1.35 6.74 -20.14
N LEU A 75 0.40 6.91 -21.06
CA LEU A 75 0.65 7.06 -22.51
C LEU A 75 1.66 6.05 -23.09
N SER A 76 1.25 4.78 -23.17
CA SER A 76 1.92 3.66 -23.87
C SER A 76 3.19 3.04 -23.25
N ASP A 77 3.72 3.57 -22.16
CA ASP A 77 4.82 2.93 -21.40
C ASP A 77 4.32 2.37 -20.06
N TRP A 78 4.51 1.07 -19.83
CA TRP A 78 4.20 0.46 -18.54
C TRP A 78 5.39 0.64 -17.60
N LYS A 79 5.24 1.54 -16.62
CA LYS A 79 6.22 1.73 -15.55
C LYS A 79 5.75 1.06 -14.27
N LEU A 80 6.60 0.17 -13.76
CA LEU A 80 6.45 -0.43 -12.44
C LEU A 80 7.36 0.27 -11.45
N ALA A 81 6.81 0.61 -10.28
CA ALA A 81 7.57 1.15 -9.16
C ALA A 81 7.29 0.35 -7.90
N ILE A 82 8.34 0.09 -7.13
CA ILE A 82 8.24 -0.53 -5.80
C ILE A 82 8.23 0.60 -4.75
N TRP A 83 7.25 0.55 -3.87
CA TRP A 83 7.11 1.46 -2.73
C TRP A 83 7.39 0.69 -1.46
N THR A 84 8.12 1.30 -0.54
CA THR A 84 8.41 0.73 0.78
C THR A 84 7.95 1.69 1.86
N LEU A 85 7.22 1.19 2.84
CA LEU A 85 6.84 1.95 4.02
C LEU A 85 8.04 2.01 4.97
N ILE A 86 8.48 3.22 5.27
CA ILE A 86 9.49 3.45 6.31
C ILE A 86 8.78 4.09 7.50
N HIS A 87 8.81 3.43 8.65
CA HIS A 87 8.33 4.00 9.90
C HIS A 87 9.21 5.17 10.30
N LYS A 88 8.71 6.41 10.14
CA LYS A 88 9.42 7.62 10.60
C LYS A 88 8.94 7.95 12.00
N LYS A 89 9.85 7.85 12.98
CA LYS A 89 9.60 8.11 14.42
C LYS A 89 8.85 9.42 14.75
N ARG A 90 8.84 10.42 13.86
CA ARG A 90 8.22 11.75 14.10
C ARG A 90 6.90 12.02 13.37
N HIS A 91 6.57 11.26 12.32
CA HIS A 91 5.44 11.61 11.43
C HIS A 91 4.50 10.43 11.14
N GLY A 92 4.63 9.34 11.90
CA GLY A 92 3.88 8.11 11.65
C GLY A 92 4.37 7.37 10.39
N PRO A 93 3.68 6.27 10.03
CA PRO A 93 4.00 5.48 8.86
C PRO A 93 3.80 6.28 7.57
N LYS A 94 4.85 6.40 6.74
CA LYS A 94 4.79 7.07 5.44
C LYS A 94 5.44 6.24 4.34
N LEU A 95 4.69 5.96 3.28
CA LEU A 95 5.23 5.30 2.09
C LEU A 95 6.33 6.17 1.47
N THR A 96 7.50 5.57 1.28
CA THR A 96 8.64 6.20 0.61
C THR A 96 8.94 5.41 -0.66
N GLN A 97 9.17 6.11 -1.77
CA GLN A 97 9.47 5.48 -3.05
C GLN A 97 10.86 4.86 -3.02
N CYS A 98 10.99 3.59 -3.41
CA CYS A 98 12.27 2.98 -3.73
C CYS A 98 12.28 2.72 -5.24
N VAL A 99 12.86 3.64 -6.02
CA VAL A 99 12.70 3.62 -7.48
C VAL A 99 13.56 2.51 -8.10
N TYR A 100 12.98 1.32 -8.24
CA TYR A 100 13.29 0.44 -9.35
C TYR A 100 12.21 0.68 -10.41
N SER A 101 12.58 1.28 -11.53
CA SER A 101 11.71 1.44 -12.70
C SER A 101 12.06 0.33 -13.68
N LEU A 102 11.13 -0.58 -13.94
CA LEU A 102 11.24 -1.52 -15.04
C LEU A 102 10.31 -1.03 -16.15
N ASP A 103 10.89 -0.64 -17.28
CA ASP A 103 10.13 -0.34 -18.49
C ASP A 103 9.80 -1.67 -19.17
N ILE A 104 8.52 -2.04 -19.16
CA ILE A 104 8.04 -3.23 -19.88
C ILE A 104 7.47 -2.74 -21.21
N PHE A 105 8.25 -2.90 -22.28
CA PHE A 105 7.76 -2.65 -23.62
C PHE A 105 6.90 -3.82 -24.08
N ALA A 106 5.72 -3.52 -24.65
CA ALA A 106 4.98 -4.53 -25.39
C ALA A 106 5.85 -5.06 -26.53
N PRO A 107 5.88 -6.39 -26.79
CA PRO A 107 6.60 -6.91 -27.93
C PRO A 107 6.07 -6.24 -29.20
N THR A 108 6.96 -5.63 -29.97
CA THR A 108 6.65 -5.09 -31.29
C THR A 108 6.27 -6.28 -32.17
N MET A 109 5.00 -6.36 -32.61
CA MET A 109 4.58 -7.31 -33.64
C MET A 109 5.10 -6.89 -35.01
#